data_AF-A0A433IBH1-F1
#
_entry.id   AF-A0A433IBH1-F1
#
_cell.length_a   1.000
_cell.length_b   1.000
_cell.length_c   1.000
_cell.angle_alpha   90.00
_cell.angle_beta   90.00
_cell.angle_gamma   90.00
#
_symmetry.space_group_name_H-M   'P 1'
#
loop_
_entity.id
_entity.type
_entity.pdbx_description
1 polymer ?
#
loop_
_entity_poly.entity_id
_entity_poly.type
_entity_poly.pdbx_seq_one_letter_code
_entity_poly.pdbx_strand_id
1 'polypeptide(L)'
;MDFKTTDLCDEFFDLCNQFSDRLQIAEPVFGDYGGEMMFSGPIVTLKVFEDNALVRKVLEEPGEGRVLVVDGGGSTRCALLGDQLAELAEDQGWAGVVVNGCVRDSAAIGEIGIGVKALGVHPLKTIKRNTGERNIPVCFAGVTFMPGHYLYADEDGLLVSEKPLI
;
A
#
# COMPACT_ATOMS: atom_id res chain seq x y z
N MET A 1 -16.09 -3.50 4.80
CA MET A 1 -16.23 -2.23 5.54
C MET A 1 -16.61 -1.21 4.49
N ASP A 2 -17.67 -0.43 4.67
CA ASP A 2 -18.16 0.47 3.62
C ASP A 2 -17.74 1.90 3.97
N PHE A 3 -16.74 2.42 3.26
CA PHE A 3 -16.28 3.81 3.33
C PHE A 3 -15.96 4.29 1.91
N LYS A 4 -15.93 5.59 1.66
CA LYS A 4 -15.39 6.14 0.41
C LYS A 4 -14.35 7.19 0.73
N THR A 5 -13.24 7.20 0.00
CA THR A 5 -12.20 8.20 0.19
C THR A 5 -12.74 9.61 -0.10
N THR A 6 -13.67 9.74 -1.05
CA THR A 6 -14.38 11.00 -1.33
C THR A 6 -15.22 11.48 -0.15
N ASP A 7 -16.03 10.61 0.46
CA ASP A 7 -16.83 10.94 1.65
C ASP A 7 -15.93 11.30 2.85
N LEU A 8 -14.82 10.57 3.05
CA LEU A 8 -13.83 10.88 4.08
C LEU A 8 -13.14 12.24 3.82
N CYS A 9 -12.90 12.60 2.56
CA CYS A 9 -12.40 13.93 2.23
C CYS A 9 -13.44 14.99 2.62
N ASP A 10 -14.69 14.88 2.16
CA ASP A 10 -15.72 15.88 2.45
C ASP A 10 -15.93 16.08 3.97
N GLU A 11 -15.89 15.00 4.76
CA GLU A 11 -16.07 15.06 6.21
C GLU A 11 -14.86 15.65 6.95
N PHE A 12 -13.64 15.21 6.61
CA PHE A 12 -12.45 15.50 7.39
C PHE A 12 -11.56 16.60 6.80
N PHE A 13 -11.76 17.00 5.54
CA PHE A 13 -11.00 18.05 4.87
C PHE A 13 -11.56 19.46 5.15
N ASP A 14 -12.89 19.65 5.25
CA ASP A 14 -13.47 20.97 5.50
C ASP A 14 -13.27 21.46 6.96
N LEU A 15 -12.93 20.54 7.88
CA LEU A 15 -12.45 20.86 9.23
C LEU A 15 -11.03 21.49 9.23
N CYS A 16 -10.34 21.51 8.09
CA CYS A 16 -8.95 21.96 7.96
C CYS A 16 -8.73 23.48 7.99
N ASN A 17 -9.77 24.30 8.19
CA ASN A 17 -9.56 25.69 8.64
C ASN A 17 -9.21 25.79 10.15
N GLN A 18 -9.32 24.69 10.92
CA GLN A 18 -8.93 24.65 12.34
C GLN A 18 -7.98 23.50 12.71
N PHE A 19 -7.81 22.48 11.87
CA PHE A 19 -6.84 21.39 12.10
C PHE A 19 -6.16 20.97 10.79
N SER A 20 -5.02 21.57 10.49
CA SER A 20 -4.22 21.33 9.29
C SER A 20 -3.47 19.99 9.25
N ASP A 21 -3.65 19.10 10.23
CA ASP A 21 -2.54 18.19 10.59
C ASP A 21 -2.79 16.68 10.38
N ARG A 22 -3.94 16.24 9.83
CA ARG A 22 -4.31 14.80 9.98
C ARG A 22 -4.80 14.01 8.78
N LEU A 23 -5.07 14.61 7.63
CA LEU A 23 -5.44 13.87 6.42
C LEU A 23 -4.50 14.23 5.27
N GLN A 24 -3.77 13.23 4.75
CA GLN A 24 -2.89 13.38 3.60
C GLN A 24 -3.50 12.63 2.42
N ILE A 25 -3.54 13.27 1.25
CA ILE A 25 -4.10 12.71 0.01
C ILE A 25 -2.94 12.39 -0.93
N ALA A 26 -2.86 11.16 -1.41
CA ALA A 26 -1.82 10.76 -2.34
C ALA A 26 -2.05 11.31 -3.75
N GLU A 27 -0.97 11.64 -4.44
CA GLU A 27 -1.01 11.92 -5.88
C GLU A 27 -1.58 10.70 -6.64
N PRO A 28 -2.35 10.90 -7.73
CA PRO A 28 -3.05 9.83 -8.45
C PRO A 28 -2.10 9.07 -9.39
N VAL A 29 -1.07 8.44 -8.81
CA VAL A 29 0.01 7.73 -9.54
C VAL A 29 -0.12 6.21 -9.47
N PHE A 30 -1.04 5.69 -8.66
CA PHE A 30 -1.23 4.25 -8.46
C PHE A 30 -2.32 3.71 -9.38
N GLY A 31 -2.05 2.56 -10.00
CA GLY A 31 -3.07 1.71 -10.59
C GLY A 31 -3.55 0.64 -9.62
N ASP A 32 -4.76 0.15 -9.85
CA ASP A 32 -5.37 -0.96 -9.12
C ASP A 32 -5.05 -2.29 -9.76
N TYR A 33 -4.60 -3.23 -8.94
CA TYR A 33 -4.16 -4.56 -9.38
C TYR A 33 -4.73 -5.71 -8.56
N GLY A 34 -5.29 -5.44 -7.39
CA GLY A 34 -5.90 -6.44 -6.50
C GLY A 34 -7.36 -6.71 -6.86
N GLY A 35 -7.91 -7.84 -6.42
CA GLY A 35 -9.33 -8.15 -6.57
C GLY A 35 -10.23 -7.33 -5.64
N GLU A 36 -9.68 -6.77 -4.55
CA GLU A 36 -10.39 -5.84 -3.68
C GLU A 36 -9.99 -4.40 -4.01
N MET A 37 -10.92 -3.62 -4.56
CA MET A 37 -10.69 -2.21 -4.92
C MET A 37 -10.64 -1.32 -3.68
N MET A 38 -11.44 -1.66 -2.66
CA MET A 38 -11.59 -0.89 -1.42
C MET A 38 -10.96 -1.61 -0.24
N PHE A 39 -9.97 -0.98 0.38
CA PHE A 39 -9.28 -1.55 1.55
C PHE A 39 -8.73 -0.46 2.46
N SER A 40 -8.63 -0.79 3.74
CA SER A 40 -8.08 0.11 4.74
C SER A 40 -7.43 -0.65 5.87
N GLY A 41 -6.53 0.01 6.60
CA GLY A 41 -5.96 -0.56 7.80
C GLY A 41 -4.75 0.22 8.31
N PRO A 42 -4.25 -0.15 9.50
CA PRO A 42 -3.04 0.43 10.03
C PRO A 42 -1.81 0.03 9.19
N ILE A 43 -0.92 0.99 8.98
CA ILE A 43 0.21 0.92 8.07
C ILE A 43 1.39 0.18 8.71
N VAL A 44 1.97 -0.74 7.95
CA VAL A 44 3.33 -1.24 8.15
C VAL A 44 4.17 -0.75 6.98
N THR A 45 5.29 -0.08 7.25
CA THR A 45 6.16 0.43 6.17
C THR A 45 7.37 -0.48 5.96
N LEU A 46 7.79 -0.57 4.70
CA LEU A 46 8.99 -1.28 4.30
C LEU A 46 9.70 -0.52 3.17
N LYS A 47 10.90 -0.02 3.43
CA LYS A 47 11.76 0.59 2.42
C LYS A 47 12.73 -0.45 1.85
N VAL A 48 12.71 -0.62 0.54
CA VAL A 48 13.57 -1.54 -0.21
C VAL A 48 14.01 -0.89 -1.52
N PHE A 49 15.00 -1.47 -2.19
CA PHE A 49 15.36 -1.04 -3.54
C PHE A 49 15.67 -2.27 -4.39
N GLU A 50 14.73 -2.59 -5.28
CA GLU A 50 14.86 -3.69 -6.26
C GLU A 50 15.13 -5.07 -5.64
N ASP A 51 14.65 -5.27 -4.42
CA ASP A 51 14.75 -6.48 -3.63
C ASP A 51 13.44 -6.69 -2.85
N ASN A 52 12.80 -7.84 -3.04
CA ASN A 52 11.55 -8.18 -2.35
C ASN A 52 11.71 -9.29 -1.30
N ALA A 53 12.94 -9.63 -0.92
CA ALA A 53 13.19 -10.64 0.11
C ALA A 53 12.55 -10.25 1.45
N LEU A 54 12.59 -8.97 1.83
CA LEU A 54 11.92 -8.47 3.04
C LEU A 54 10.41 -8.31 2.86
N VAL A 55 9.92 -8.03 1.64
CA VAL A 55 8.47 -7.98 1.36
C VAL A 55 7.84 -9.32 1.70
N ARG A 56 8.44 -10.42 1.21
CA ARG A 56 8.00 -11.77 1.56
C ARG A 56 7.98 -12.01 3.07
N LYS A 57 9.09 -11.72 3.77
CA LYS A 57 9.19 -11.97 5.22
C LYS A 57 8.12 -11.24 6.03
N VAL A 58 7.77 -10.02 5.62
CA VAL A 58 6.71 -9.25 6.29
C VAL A 58 5.34 -9.85 5.98
N LEU A 59 5.08 -10.24 4.73
CA LEU A 59 3.81 -10.85 4.34
C LEU A 59 3.60 -12.25 4.93
N GLU A 60 4.66 -12.95 5.37
CA GLU A 60 4.57 -14.21 6.11
C GLU A 60 4.08 -14.02 7.57
N GLU A 61 4.05 -12.79 8.08
CA GLU A 61 3.52 -12.48 9.41
C GLU A 61 1.99 -12.28 9.35
N PRO A 62 1.26 -12.51 10.47
CA PRO A 62 -0.18 -12.26 10.56
C PRO A 62 -0.51 -10.83 10.13
N GLY A 63 -1.34 -10.70 9.09
CA GLY A 63 -1.73 -9.42 8.52
C GLY A 63 -2.62 -8.61 9.45
N GLU A 64 -3.56 -9.25 10.16
CA GLU A 64 -4.48 -8.60 11.12
C GLU A 64 -5.21 -7.37 10.54
N GLY A 65 -5.54 -7.39 9.24
CA GLY A 65 -6.17 -6.26 8.55
C GLY A 65 -5.25 -5.05 8.35
N ARG A 66 -3.94 -5.20 8.56
CA ARG A 66 -2.94 -4.16 8.29
C ARG A 66 -2.73 -3.97 6.79
N VAL A 67 -2.18 -2.82 6.41
CA VAL A 67 -1.77 -2.51 5.04
C VAL A 67 -0.24 -2.41 4.97
N LEU A 68 0.36 -3.17 4.08
CA LEU A 68 1.81 -3.09 3.82
C LEU A 68 2.10 -1.99 2.80
N VAL A 69 2.87 -0.99 3.19
CA VAL A 69 3.34 0.10 2.33
C VAL A 69 4.81 -0.11 2.00
N VAL A 70 5.09 -0.47 0.76
CA VAL A 70 6.43 -0.75 0.24
C VAL A 70 6.98 0.46 -0.51
N ASP A 71 7.98 1.12 0.05
CA ASP A 71 8.78 2.10 -0.68
C ASP A 71 9.88 1.40 -1.48
N GLY A 72 9.63 1.17 -2.78
CA GLY A 72 10.58 0.60 -3.73
C GLY A 72 11.50 1.62 -4.41
N GLY A 73 11.48 2.88 -3.95
CA GLY A 73 12.18 4.00 -4.59
C GLY A 73 11.58 4.40 -5.94
N GLY A 74 10.34 4.01 -6.24
CA GLY A 74 9.68 4.30 -7.51
C GLY A 74 10.31 3.59 -8.72
N SER A 75 11.13 2.56 -8.49
CA SER A 75 11.80 1.86 -9.59
C SER A 75 10.80 1.10 -10.45
N THR A 76 10.92 1.29 -11.77
CA THR A 76 10.17 0.57 -12.79
C THR A 76 10.99 -0.53 -13.47
N ARG A 77 12.16 -0.87 -12.92
CA ARG A 77 13.10 -1.85 -13.54
C ARG A 77 12.83 -3.30 -13.17
N CYS A 78 12.05 -3.55 -12.12
CA CYS A 78 11.64 -4.87 -11.68
C CYS A 78 10.37 -4.82 -10.82
N ALA A 79 9.72 -5.97 -10.64
CA ALA A 79 8.53 -6.10 -9.82
C ALA A 79 8.85 -6.53 -8.39
N LEU A 80 8.28 -5.81 -7.41
CA LEU A 80 8.41 -6.10 -5.98
C LEU A 80 7.34 -7.07 -5.46
N LEU A 81 6.18 -7.12 -6.11
CA LEU A 81 5.08 -8.04 -5.82
C LEU A 81 4.70 -8.83 -7.07
N GLY A 82 4.32 -10.10 -6.87
CA GLY A 82 3.69 -10.95 -7.87
C GLY A 82 2.58 -11.77 -7.21
N ASP A 83 1.86 -12.56 -7.99
CA ASP A 83 0.75 -13.45 -7.57
C ASP A 83 1.03 -14.21 -6.26
N GLN A 84 2.13 -14.96 -6.16
CA GLN A 84 2.47 -15.76 -4.98
C GLN A 84 2.65 -14.94 -3.70
N LEU A 85 3.02 -13.67 -3.81
CA LEU A 85 3.13 -12.80 -2.64
C LEU A 85 1.78 -12.17 -2.29
N ALA A 86 0.93 -11.92 -3.28
CA ALA A 86 -0.44 -11.45 -3.05
C ALA A 86 -1.31 -12.55 -2.42
N GLU A 87 -1.22 -13.80 -2.90
CA GLU A 87 -1.89 -14.96 -2.30
C GLU A 87 -1.45 -15.15 -0.84
N LEU A 88 -0.14 -15.08 -0.59
CA LEU A 88 0.40 -15.15 0.78
C LEU A 88 -0.16 -14.03 1.67
N ALA A 89 -0.29 -12.82 1.14
CA ALA A 89 -0.82 -11.69 1.89
C ALA A 89 -2.31 -11.89 2.24
N GLU A 90 -3.11 -12.38 1.30
CA GLU A 90 -4.50 -12.77 1.53
C GLU A 90 -4.59 -13.88 2.59
N ASP A 91 -3.80 -14.95 2.46
CA ASP A 91 -3.75 -16.08 3.38
C ASP A 91 -3.38 -15.66 4.82
N GLN A 92 -2.50 -14.66 4.97
CA GLN A 92 -2.13 -14.10 6.28
C GLN A 92 -3.11 -13.02 6.78
N GLY A 93 -4.13 -12.64 6.01
CA GLY A 93 -5.15 -11.68 6.41
C GLY A 93 -4.67 -10.21 6.37
N TRP A 94 -3.81 -9.87 5.43
CA TRP A 94 -3.50 -8.46 5.12
C TRP A 94 -4.68 -7.81 4.39
N ALA A 95 -4.98 -6.55 4.71
CA ALA A 95 -6.03 -5.81 4.01
C ALA A 95 -5.57 -5.36 2.61
N GLY A 96 -4.27 -5.06 2.46
CA GLY A 96 -3.73 -4.65 1.17
C GLY A 96 -2.24 -4.40 1.15
N VAL A 97 -1.71 -4.19 -0.05
CA VAL A 97 -0.32 -3.83 -0.31
C VAL A 97 -0.26 -2.61 -1.25
N VAL A 98 0.45 -1.57 -0.84
CA VAL A 98 0.74 -0.39 -1.67
C VAL A 98 2.21 -0.38 -2.03
N VAL A 99 2.55 -0.31 -3.32
CA VAL A 99 3.91 -0.43 -3.83
C VAL A 99 4.32 0.84 -4.57
N ASN A 100 5.24 1.62 -4.00
CA ASN A 100 5.98 2.66 -4.72
C ASN A 100 7.03 2.00 -5.64
N GLY A 101 6.57 1.39 -6.72
CA GLY A 101 7.32 0.60 -7.67
C GLY A 101 6.39 -0.26 -8.53
N CYS A 102 6.94 -1.24 -9.25
CA CYS A 102 6.14 -2.12 -10.09
C CYS A 102 5.73 -3.45 -9.42
N VAL A 103 4.67 -4.04 -9.95
CA VAL A 103 4.23 -5.42 -9.69
C VAL A 103 4.29 -6.25 -10.98
N ARG A 104 3.97 -7.54 -10.90
CA ARG A 104 3.84 -8.42 -12.07
C ARG A 104 2.72 -9.43 -11.84
N ASP A 105 2.42 -10.23 -12.86
CA ASP A 105 1.35 -11.24 -12.78
C ASP A 105 -0.02 -10.57 -12.50
N SER A 106 -0.19 -9.33 -12.98
CA SER A 106 -1.31 -8.45 -12.62
C SER A 106 -2.70 -9.02 -12.91
N ALA A 107 -2.82 -9.84 -13.96
CA ALA A 107 -4.08 -10.53 -14.25
C ALA A 107 -4.46 -11.53 -13.14
N ALA A 108 -3.48 -12.28 -12.63
CA ALA A 108 -3.69 -13.20 -11.52
C ALA A 108 -3.91 -12.44 -10.20
N ILE A 109 -3.16 -11.35 -9.96
CA ILE A 109 -3.37 -10.51 -8.76
C ILE A 109 -4.80 -9.95 -8.71
N GLY A 110 -5.37 -9.60 -9.85
CA GLY A 110 -6.75 -9.07 -9.94
C GLY A 110 -7.84 -10.08 -9.57
N GLU A 111 -7.50 -11.37 -9.42
CA GLU A 111 -8.42 -12.42 -9.00
C GLU A 111 -8.28 -12.76 -7.50
N ILE A 112 -7.31 -12.16 -6.79
CA ILE A 112 -7.00 -12.41 -5.38
C ILE A 112 -7.76 -11.41 -4.51
N GLY A 113 -8.43 -11.87 -3.44
CA GLY A 113 -9.26 -11.07 -2.54
C GLY A 113 -8.49 -10.15 -1.59
N ILE A 114 -7.53 -9.40 -2.12
CA ILE A 114 -6.71 -8.41 -1.39
C ILE A 114 -6.58 -7.11 -2.20
N GLY A 115 -6.43 -5.99 -1.50
CA GLY A 115 -6.09 -4.72 -2.13
C GLY A 115 -4.65 -4.66 -2.62
N VAL A 116 -4.43 -4.27 -3.87
CA VAL A 116 -3.07 -4.00 -4.39
C VAL A 116 -3.06 -2.73 -5.23
N LYS A 117 -2.27 -1.74 -4.79
CA LYS A 117 -2.00 -0.51 -5.54
C LYS A 117 -0.51 -0.41 -5.88
N ALA A 118 -0.16 -0.06 -7.11
CA ALA A 118 1.25 0.07 -7.53
C ALA A 118 1.43 1.11 -8.65
N LEU A 119 2.66 1.53 -8.92
CA LEU A 119 2.93 2.51 -9.99
C LEU A 119 2.81 1.94 -11.41
N GLY A 120 2.85 0.62 -11.55
CA GLY A 120 2.85 -0.02 -12.86
C GLY A 120 3.16 -1.51 -12.80
N VAL A 121 3.29 -2.11 -13.99
CA VAL A 121 3.67 -3.52 -14.14
C VAL A 121 5.05 -3.66 -14.80
N HIS A 122 5.83 -4.66 -14.37
CA HIS A 122 7.10 -4.99 -15.01
C HIS A 122 7.40 -6.50 -14.90
N PRO A 123 7.72 -7.21 -16.00
CA PRO A 123 7.82 -8.67 -15.99
C PRO A 123 9.02 -9.23 -15.20
N LEU A 124 10.11 -8.46 -15.10
CA LEU A 124 11.35 -8.90 -14.44
C LEU A 124 11.19 -8.97 -12.91
N LYS A 125 11.53 -10.11 -12.31
CA LYS A 125 11.65 -10.25 -10.85
C LYS A 125 12.88 -9.55 -10.28
N THR A 126 12.84 -9.24 -8.99
CA THR A 126 13.98 -8.73 -8.22
C THR A 126 15.11 -9.74 -8.05
N ILE A 127 16.27 -9.27 -7.60
CA ILE A 127 17.37 -10.11 -7.13
C ILE A 127 17.40 -10.02 -5.62
N LYS A 128 17.31 -11.17 -4.94
CA LYS A 128 17.26 -11.24 -3.48
C LYS A 128 18.63 -10.89 -2.87
N ARG A 129 18.71 -9.75 -2.19
CA ARG A 129 19.91 -9.27 -1.46
C ARG A 129 19.68 -9.24 0.06
N ASN A 130 18.44 -9.42 0.51
CA ASN A 130 17.99 -9.31 1.90
C ASN A 130 18.25 -7.93 2.51
N THR A 131 18.12 -6.87 1.72
CA THR A 131 18.35 -5.49 2.16
C THR A 131 17.06 -4.70 2.26
N GLY A 132 16.98 -3.80 3.24
CA GLY A 132 15.89 -2.85 3.41
C GLY A 132 15.66 -2.50 4.88
N GLU A 133 14.73 -1.57 5.11
CA GLU A 133 14.43 -1.01 6.43
C GLU A 133 12.92 -1.10 6.68
N ARG A 134 12.52 -1.67 7.81
CA ARG A 134 11.12 -1.84 8.19
C ARG A 134 10.75 -0.83 9.28
N ASN A 135 9.49 -0.42 9.29
CA ASN A 135 8.91 0.46 10.31
C ASN A 135 9.64 1.80 10.45
N ILE A 136 10.04 2.37 9.32
CA ILE A 136 10.55 3.74 9.21
C ILE A 136 9.55 4.60 8.43
N PRO A 137 9.49 5.92 8.66
CA PRO A 137 8.75 6.82 7.78
C PRO A 137 9.22 6.69 6.32
N VAL A 138 8.29 6.59 5.38
CA VAL A 138 8.58 6.63 3.94
C VAL A 138 7.74 7.70 3.26
N CYS A 139 8.28 8.38 2.25
CA CYS A 139 7.66 9.54 1.62
C CYS A 139 7.66 9.40 0.09
N PHE A 140 6.47 9.37 -0.50
CA PHE A 140 6.24 9.32 -1.94
C PHE A 140 4.79 9.73 -2.25
N ALA A 141 4.51 10.07 -3.52
CA ALA A 141 3.19 10.52 -3.97
C ALA A 141 2.60 11.66 -3.13
N GLY A 142 3.44 12.61 -2.68
CA GLY A 142 3.03 13.74 -1.84
C GLY A 142 2.69 13.41 -0.38
N VAL A 143 2.84 12.15 0.06
CA VAL A 143 2.42 11.68 1.39
C VAL A 143 3.59 11.11 2.17
N THR A 144 3.60 11.35 3.48
CA THR A 144 4.45 10.63 4.43
C THR A 144 3.66 9.51 5.08
N PHE A 145 4.05 8.27 4.79
CA PHE A 145 3.52 7.06 5.39
C PHE A 145 4.31 6.74 6.66
N MET A 146 3.62 6.79 7.79
CA MET A 146 4.19 6.48 9.11
C MET A 146 3.70 5.10 9.56
N PRO A 147 4.54 4.26 10.18
CA PRO A 147 4.08 3.03 10.81
C PRO A 147 3.00 3.32 11.86
N GLY A 148 1.91 2.55 11.84
CA GLY A 148 0.78 2.68 12.78
C GLY A 148 -0.25 3.75 12.44
N HIS A 149 0.01 4.64 11.46
CA HIS A 149 -1.03 5.47 10.85
C HIS A 149 -2.02 4.61 10.07
N TYR A 150 -3.14 5.17 9.64
CA TYR A 150 -4.17 4.45 8.89
C TYR A 150 -4.15 4.85 7.43
N LEU A 151 -4.36 3.86 6.56
CA LEU A 151 -4.50 4.02 5.12
C LEU A 151 -5.93 3.68 4.72
N TYR A 152 -6.49 4.46 3.81
CA TYR A 152 -7.77 4.23 3.17
C TYR A 152 -7.58 4.30 1.67
N ALA A 153 -8.05 3.30 0.95
CA ALA A 153 -7.88 3.20 -0.50
C ALA A 153 -9.16 2.67 -1.13
N ASP A 154 -9.55 3.28 -2.25
CA ASP A 154 -10.63 2.86 -3.13
C ASP A 154 -10.30 3.28 -4.58
N GLU A 155 -11.27 3.22 -5.48
CA GLU A 155 -11.12 3.57 -6.90
C GLU A 155 -10.74 5.04 -7.13
N ASP A 156 -11.07 5.94 -6.20
CA ASP A 156 -10.83 7.39 -6.35
C ASP A 156 -9.43 7.79 -5.87
N GLY A 157 -8.85 7.06 -4.92
CA GLY A 157 -7.48 7.35 -4.48
C GLY A 157 -7.01 6.65 -3.22
N LEU A 158 -6.06 7.31 -2.55
CA LEU A 158 -5.44 6.84 -1.32
C LEU A 158 -5.32 8.01 -0.34
N LEU A 159 -5.77 7.78 0.89
CA LEU A 159 -5.68 8.71 2.01
C LEU A 159 -4.86 8.10 3.13
N VAL A 160 -4.18 8.97 3.89
CA VAL A 160 -3.48 8.59 5.12
C VAL A 160 -3.89 9.50 6.27
N SER A 161 -4.19 8.91 7.41
CA SER A 161 -4.49 9.63 8.65
C SER A 161 -3.68 9.13 9.84
N GLU A 162 -3.43 10.01 10.82
CA GLU A 162 -2.71 9.65 12.06
C GLU A 162 -3.48 8.61 12.91
N LYS A 163 -4.82 8.69 12.87
CA LYS A 163 -5.75 7.90 13.68
C LYS A 163 -6.84 7.27 12.79
N PRO A 164 -7.47 6.17 13.23
CA PRO A 164 -8.59 5.60 12.50
C PRO A 164 -9.72 6.63 12.38
N LEU A 165 -10.27 6.77 11.18
CA LEU A 165 -11.45 7.58 10.85
C LEU A 165 -12.75 6.78 10.96
N ILE A 166 -12.66 5.44 10.91
CA ILE A 166 -13.77 4.47 11.02
C ILE A 166 -13.45 3.39 12.04
#